data_AF-A0A2J8VZE8-F1
#
_entry.id   AF-A0A2J8VZE8-F1
#
_cell.length_a   1.000
_cell.length_b   1.000
_cell.length_c   1.000
_cell.angle_alpha   90.00
_cell.angle_beta   90.00
_cell.angle_gamma   90.00
#
_symmetry.space_group_name_H-M   'P 1'
#
loop_
_entity.id
_entity.type
_entity.pdbx_description
1 polymer ?
#
loop_
_entity_poly.entity_id
_entity_poly.type
_entity_poly.pdbx_seq_one_letter_code
_entity_poly.pdbx_strand_id
1 'polypeptide(L)' 'MVENERLRQEMRRCEAELQELRAKPAGPCPGCEHSQESAQLRDKLSQLQLEMAESKGMLSELNLEVQQKT' A
#
# COMPACT_ATOMS: atom_id res chain seq x y z
N MET A 1 16.93 37.50 -29.66
CA MET A 1 17.78 36.74 -28.71
C MET A 1 17.22 36.77 -27.28
N VAL A 2 16.67 37.89 -26.80
CA VAL A 2 16.09 38.03 -25.46
C VAL A 2 14.98 37.00 -25.15
N GLU A 3 14.09 36.73 -26.10
CA GLU A 3 12.99 35.77 -25.89
C GLU A 3 13.48 34.33 -25.67
N ASN A 4 14.53 33.92 -26.40
CA ASN A 4 15.10 32.58 -26.25
C ASN A 4 15.75 32.43 -24.87
N GLU A 5 16.42 33.46 -24.38
CA GLU A 5 16.99 33.51 -23.03
C GLU A 5 15.89 33.41 -21.96
N ARG A 6 14.78 34.15 -22.15
CA ARG A 6 13.62 34.11 -21.26
C ARG A 6 13.02 32.70 -21.19
N LEU A 7 12.80 32.07 -22.34
CA LEU A 7 12.26 30.72 -22.43
C LEU A 7 13.19 29.68 -21.79
N ARG A 8 14.52 29.82 -21.95
CA ARG A 8 15.49 28.94 -21.29
C ARG A 8 15.47 29.09 -19.77
N GLN A 9 15.31 30.31 -19.26
CA GLN A 9 15.18 30.55 -17.83
C GLN A 9 13.89 29.92 -17.28
N GLU A 10 12.79 30.06 -18.01
CA GLU A 10 11.49 29.48 -17.64
C GLU A 10 11.52 27.95 -17.65
N MET A 11 12.14 27.34 -18.66
CA MET A 11 12.36 25.89 -18.69
C MET A 11 13.15 25.39 -17.47
N ARG A 12 14.26 26.07 -17.13
CA ARG A 12 15.05 25.71 -15.94
C ARG A 12 14.24 25.82 -14.65
N ARG A 13 13.36 26.83 -14.54
CA ARG A 13 12.45 26.99 -13.39
C ARG A 13 11.49 25.81 -13.30
N CYS A 14 10.81 25.47 -14.40
CA CYS A 14 9.89 24.34 -14.45
C CYS A 14 10.58 23.00 -14.16
N GLU A 15 11.81 22.81 -14.66
CA GLU A 15 12.61 21.62 -14.38
C GLU A 15 12.95 21.48 -12.88
N ALA A 16 13.32 22.59 -12.22
CA ALA A 16 13.57 22.62 -10.79
C ALA A 16 12.30 22.29 -9.99
N GLU A 17 11.16 22.90 -10.33
CA GLU A 17 9.86 22.60 -9.71
C GLU A 17 9.48 21.12 -9.85
N LEU A 18 9.70 20.53 -11.04
CA LEU A 18 9.47 19.10 -11.28
C LEU A 18 10.40 18.22 -10.45
N GLN A 19 11.66 18.61 -10.30
CA GLN A 19 12.62 17.86 -9.50
C GLN A 19 12.24 17.88 -8.00
N GLU A 20 11.77 19.02 -7.50
CA GLU A 20 11.23 19.12 -6.13
C GLU A 20 10.00 18.24 -5.91
N LEU A 21 9.08 18.20 -6.89
CA LEU A 21 7.90 17.34 -6.81
C LEU A 21 8.27 15.85 -6.83
N ARG A 22 9.28 15.45 -7.62
CA ARG A 22 9.79 14.06 -7.65
C ARG A 22 10.55 13.67 -6.39
N ALA A 23 11.22 14.63 -5.75
CA ALA A 23 11.95 14.39 -4.50
C ALA A 23 11.00 14.19 -3.30
N LYS A 24 9.74 14.66 -3.39
CA LYS A 24 8.74 14.38 -2.38
C LYS A 24 8.41 12.88 -2.37
N PRO A 25 8.38 12.24 -1.19
CA PRO A 25 7.93 10.86 -1.09
C PRO A 25 6.56 10.72 -1.75
N ALA A 26 6.39 9.69 -2.57
CA ALA A 26 5.08 9.36 -3.12
C ALA A 26 4.15 9.04 -1.95
N GLY A 27 3.33 10.02 -1.57
CA GLY A 27 2.30 9.84 -0.56
C GLY A 27 1.24 8.85 -1.04
N PRO A 28 0.39 8.34 -0.13
CA PRO A 28 -0.80 7.59 -0.52
C PRO A 28 -1.58 8.41 -1.53
N CYS A 29 -1.86 7.85 -2.70
CA CYS A 29 -2.63 8.54 -3.74
C CYS A 29 -4.11 8.48 -3.33
N PRO A 30 -4.70 9.55 -2.75
CA PRO A 30 -6.02 9.46 -2.14
C PRO A 30 -7.06 9.31 -3.22
N GLY A 31 -7.86 8.24 -3.14
CA GLY A 31 -8.96 8.01 -4.07
C GLY A 31 -8.56 7.44 -5.44
N CYS A 32 -7.30 7.03 -5.65
CA CYS A 32 -7.00 6.21 -6.82
C CYS A 32 -7.50 4.77 -6.62
N GLU A 33 -7.91 4.12 -7.70
CA GLU A 33 -8.44 2.75 -7.68
C GLU A 33 -7.46 1.78 -7.01
N HIS A 34 -6.17 1.88 -7.34
CA HIS A 34 -5.11 1.06 -6.72
C HIS A 34 -5.04 1.20 -5.20
N SER A 35 -5.24 2.42 -4.66
CA SER A 35 -5.18 2.67 -3.22
C SER A 35 -6.37 2.05 -2.49
N GLN A 36 -7.56 2.11 -3.10
CA GLN A 36 -8.79 1.53 -2.57
C GLN A 36 -8.74 0.01 -2.65
N GLU A 37 -8.34 -0.55 -3.79
CA GLU A 37 -8.15 -1.98 -3.97
C GLU A 37 -7.12 -2.51 -2.97
N SER A 38 -5.97 -1.84 -2.83
CA SER A 38 -4.95 -2.23 -1.86
C SER A 38 -5.47 -2.19 -0.41
N ALA A 39 -6.33 -1.24 -0.06
CA ALA A 39 -6.97 -1.20 1.25
C ALA A 39 -7.91 -2.40 1.45
N GLN A 40 -8.79 -2.66 0.48
CA GLN A 40 -9.71 -3.80 0.53
C GLN A 40 -8.97 -5.15 0.62
N LEU A 41 -7.86 -5.30 -0.10
CA LEU A 41 -7.03 -6.51 -0.03
C LEU A 41 -6.38 -6.68 1.35
N ARG A 42 -5.90 -5.59 1.96
CA ARG A 42 -5.35 -5.64 3.33
C ARG A 42 -6.42 -6.02 4.36
N ASP A 43 -7.63 -5.50 4.21
CA ASP A 43 -8.75 -5.83 5.10
C ASP A 43 -9.14 -7.32 4.96
N LYS A 44 -9.28 -7.80 3.72
CA LYS A 44 -9.53 -9.22 3.43
C LYS A 44 -8.43 -10.13 3.99
N LEU A 45 -7.16 -9.74 3.85
CA LEU A 45 -6.05 -10.51 4.38
C LEU A 45 -6.12 -10.59 5.92
N SER A 46 -6.44 -9.49 6.58
CA SER A 46 -6.58 -9.44 8.04
C SER A 46 -7.72 -10.34 8.53
N GLN A 47 -8.84 -10.34 7.80
CA GLN A 47 -9.98 -11.21 8.07
C GLN A 47 -9.59 -12.70 7.93
N LEU A 48 -8.94 -13.07 6.82
CA LEU A 48 -8.51 -14.45 6.59
C LEU A 48 -7.48 -14.93 7.62
N GLN A 49 -6.60 -14.04 8.09
CA GLN A 49 -5.64 -14.35 9.15
C GLN A 49 -6.32 -14.69 10.48
N LEU A 50 -7.40 -13.97 10.82
CA LEU A 50 -8.19 -14.25 12.01
C LEU A 50 -8.89 -15.61 11.89
N GLU A 51 -9.61 -15.84 10.80
CA GLU A 51 -10.31 -17.12 10.56
C GLU A 51 -9.37 -18.32 10.57
N MET A 52 -8.16 -18.16 10.02
CA MET A 52 -7.12 -19.18 10.06
C MET A 52 -6.64 -19.45 11.50
N ALA A 53 -6.46 -18.41 12.31
CA ALA A 53 -6.06 -18.56 13.71
C ALA A 53 -7.14 -19.29 14.52
N GLU A 54 -8.40 -18.93 14.33
CA GLU A 54 -9.56 -19.58 14.97
C GLU A 54 -9.67 -21.05 14.55
N SER A 55 -9.59 -21.32 13.24
CA SER A 55 -9.65 -22.69 12.70
C SER A 55 -8.52 -23.56 13.24
N LYS A 56 -7.31 -23.01 13.30
CA LYS A 56 -6.16 -23.69 13.88
C LYS A 56 -6.36 -23.97 15.38
N GLY A 57 -6.97 -23.05 16.11
CA GLY A 57 -7.33 -23.23 17.52
C GLY A 57 -8.28 -24.41 17.71
N MET A 58 -9.42 -24.40 16.99
CA MET A 58 -10.42 -25.48 17.05
C MET A 58 -9.83 -26.85 16.68
N LEU A 59 -9.00 -26.91 15.63
CA LEU A 59 -8.32 -28.16 15.25
C LEU A 59 -7.38 -28.67 16.33
N SER A 60 -6.70 -27.75 17.05
CA SER A 60 -5.80 -28.12 18.14
C SER A 60 -6.57 -28.67 19.34
N GLU A 61 -7.71 -28.05 19.68
CA GLU A 61 -8.61 -28.54 20.74
C GLU A 61 -9.16 -29.93 20.41
N LEU A 62 -9.66 -30.13 19.19
CA LEU A 62 -10.17 -31.43 18.73
C LEU A 62 -9.08 -32.51 18.75
N ASN A 63 -7.86 -32.17 18.30
CA ASN A 63 -6.75 -33.10 18.32
C ASN A 63 -6.39 -33.55 19.75
N LEU A 64 -6.45 -32.62 20.71
CA LEU A 64 -6.24 -32.95 22.12
C LEU A 64 -7.34 -33.88 22.66
N GLU A 65 -8.61 -33.62 22.33
CA GLU A 65 -9.73 -34.48 22.74
C GLU A 65 -9.60 -35.90 22.20
N VAL A 66 -9.20 -36.05 20.93
CA VAL A 66 -8.94 -37.37 20.31
C VAL A 66 -7.82 -38.11 21.03
N GLN A 67 -6.73 -37.41 21.37
CA GLN A 67 -5.60 -38.01 22.10
C GLN A 67 -5.97 -38.44 23.52
N GLN A 68 -6.88 -37.73 24.20
CA GLN A 68 -7.33 -38.10 25.55
C GLN A 68 -8.26 -39.32 25.59
N LYS A 69 -8.95 -39.61 24.47
CA LYS A 69 -9.94 -40.70 24.36
C LYS A 69 -9.39 -42.00 23.76
N THR A 70 -8.13 -42.00 23.32
CA THR A 70 -7.43 -43.18 22.75
C THR A 70 -6.43 -43.72 23.75
#